data_AF-A0A7X9EXR9-F1
#
_entry.id   AF-A0A7X9EXR9-F1
#
_cell.length_a   1.000
_cell.length_b   1.000
_cell.length_c   1.000
_cell.angle_alpha   90.00
_cell.angle_beta   90.00
_cell.angle_gamma   90.00
#
_symmetry.space_group_name_H-M   'P 1'
#
loop_
_entity.id
_entity.type
_entity.pdbx_description
1 polymer ?
#
loop_
_entity_poly.entity_id
_entity_poly.type
_entity_poly.pdbx_seq_one_letter_code
_entity_poly.pdbx_strand_id
1 'polypeptide(L)'
;MDKNTIVAQVGKKIAADILKEPNKIIKADEAIISSGLVDSFSLVDLALIVEDLYGVHIDDAELSADVFDTLNQLADLVLKRL
;
A
#
# COMPACT_ATOMS: atom_id res chain seq x y z
N MET A 1 -15.75 -4.93 -4.51
CA MET A 1 -14.56 -5.23 -3.69
C MET A 1 -14.55 -4.24 -2.55
N ASP A 2 -14.45 -4.68 -1.29
CA ASP A 2 -14.54 -3.78 -0.15
C ASP A 2 -13.17 -3.16 0.18
N LYS A 3 -13.18 -1.86 0.52
CA LYS A 3 -11.96 -1.11 0.92
C LYS A 3 -11.16 -1.83 2.01
N ASN A 4 -11.86 -2.35 3.03
CA ASN A 4 -11.23 -3.08 4.13
C ASN A 4 -10.50 -4.35 3.66
N THR A 5 -11.01 -5.02 2.63
CA THR A 5 -10.34 -6.20 2.05
C THR A 5 -9.05 -5.80 1.36
N ILE A 6 -9.06 -4.69 0.62
CA ILE A 6 -7.87 -4.17 -0.08
C ILE A 6 -6.80 -3.80 0.93
N VAL A 7 -7.17 -3.02 1.95
CA VAL A 7 -6.28 -2.64 3.06
C VAL A 7 -5.66 -3.87 3.71
N ALA A 8 -6.46 -4.88 4.04
CA ALA A 8 -5.98 -6.08 4.72
C ALA A 8 -5.02 -6.90 3.85
N GLN A 9 -5.32 -7.06 2.55
CA GLN A 9 -4.46 -7.81 1.64
C GLN A 9 -3.16 -7.08 1.37
N VAL A 10 -3.23 -5.78 1.04
CA VAL A 10 -2.05 -4.98 0.75
C VAL A 10 -1.19 -4.82 1.99
N GLY A 11 -1.78 -4.52 3.15
CA GLY A 11 -1.05 -4.44 4.41
C GLY A 11 -0.30 -5.73 4.75
N LYS A 12 -0.92 -6.89 4.53
CA LYS A 12 -0.26 -8.19 4.72
C LYS A 12 0.90 -8.41 3.73
N LYS A 13 0.75 -7.95 2.49
CA LYS A 13 1.80 -8.03 1.46
C LYS A 13 2.97 -7.11 1.77
N ILE A 14 2.71 -5.85 2.13
CA ILE A 14 3.74 -4.93 2.61
C ILE A 14 4.48 -5.54 3.80
N ALA A 15 3.75 -6.07 4.78
CA ALA A 15 4.37 -6.69 5.95
C ALA A 15 5.26 -7.89 5.58
N ALA A 16 4.83 -8.75 4.67
CA ALA A 16 5.58 -9.95 4.27
C ALA A 16 6.73 -9.66 3.29
N ASP A 17 6.48 -8.87 2.25
CA ASP A 17 7.39 -8.65 1.12
C ASP A 17 8.35 -7.47 1.38
N ILE A 18 7.83 -6.35 1.90
CA ILE A 18 8.61 -5.13 2.15
C ILE A 18 9.26 -5.18 3.53
N LEU A 19 8.47 -5.32 4.60
CA LEU A 19 8.97 -5.28 5.98
C LEU A 19 9.69 -6.57 6.39
N LYS A 20 9.53 -7.67 5.64
CA LYS A 20 9.97 -9.02 6.02
C LYS A 20 9.43 -9.47 7.40
N GLU A 21 8.34 -8.86 7.85
CA GLU A 21 7.65 -9.11 9.11
C GLU A 21 6.19 -9.55 8.85
N PRO A 22 5.93 -10.77 8.36
CA PRO A 22 4.58 -11.21 7.97
C PRO A 22 3.58 -11.26 9.13
N ASN A 23 4.05 -11.21 10.38
CA ASN A 23 3.21 -11.15 11.59
C ASN A 23 2.82 -9.72 11.99
N LYS A 24 3.36 -8.70 11.31
CA LYS A 24 3.07 -7.30 11.61
C LYS A 24 1.71 -6.92 11.06
N ILE A 25 0.91 -6.29 11.91
CA ILE A 25 -0.42 -5.80 11.56
C ILE A 25 -0.32 -4.30 11.34
N ILE A 26 -0.39 -3.89 10.08
CA ILE A 26 -0.42 -2.48 9.69
C ILE A 26 -1.89 -2.04 9.71
N LYS A 27 -2.21 -0.97 10.46
CA LYS A 27 -3.58 -0.46 10.49
C LYS A 27 -3.89 0.36 9.24
N ALA A 28 -5.17 0.44 8.90
CA ALA A 28 -5.66 1.19 7.74
C ALA A 28 -5.28 2.68 7.79
N ASP A 29 -5.35 3.26 8.98
CA ASP A 29 -5.12 4.69 9.26
C ASP A 29 -3.70 4.98 9.77
N GLU A 30 -2.83 3.97 9.79
CA GLU A 30 -1.46 4.13 10.22
C GLU A 30 -0.62 4.65 9.05
N ALA A 31 0.15 5.70 9.33
CA ALA A 31 1.14 6.20 8.39
C ALA A 31 2.16 5.10 8.13
N ILE A 32 2.39 4.75 6.87
CA ILE A 32 3.38 3.76 6.45
C ILE A 32 4.64 4.45 5.90
N ILE A 33 4.52 5.61 5.27
CA ILE A 33 5.69 6.28 4.67
C ILE A 33 6.26 7.29 5.65
N SER A 34 5.43 8.20 6.18
CA SER A 34 5.87 9.22 7.13
C SER A 34 6.32 8.63 8.47
N SER A 35 5.83 7.45 8.83
CA SER A 35 6.30 6.73 10.03
C SER A 35 7.68 6.10 9.85
N GLY A 36 8.17 6.00 8.60
CA GLY A 36 9.38 5.27 8.26
C GLY A 36 9.22 3.75 8.24
N LEU A 37 7.99 3.23 8.16
CA LEU A 37 7.78 1.79 7.94
C LEU A 37 8.20 1.39 6.52
N VAL A 38 7.83 2.18 5.52
CA VAL A 38 8.08 1.93 4.11
C VAL A 38 8.97 3.04 3.56
N ASP A 39 10.14 2.66 3.06
CA ASP A 39 11.06 3.58 2.38
C ASP A 39 10.57 3.93 0.97
N SER A 40 11.05 5.06 0.43
CA SER A 40 10.70 5.52 -0.92
C SER A 40 10.96 4.49 -2.02
N PHE A 41 11.97 3.62 -1.85
CA PHE A 41 12.25 2.53 -2.79
C PHE A 41 11.16 1.45 -2.78
N SER A 42 10.68 1.11 -1.59
CA SER A 42 9.67 0.08 -1.36
C SER A 42 8.29 0.49 -1.89
N LEU A 43 8.09 1.77 -2.24
CA LEU A 43 6.86 2.23 -2.89
C LEU A 43 6.71 1.65 -4.30
N VAL A 44 7.82 1.43 -5.01
CA VAL A 44 7.82 0.77 -6.32
C VAL A 44 7.35 -0.68 -6.17
N ASP A 45 7.87 -1.41 -5.17
CA ASP A 45 7.42 -2.77 -4.85
C ASP A 45 5.93 -2.79 -4.47
N LEU A 46 5.47 -1.78 -3.73
CA LEU A 46 4.07 -1.63 -3.34
C LEU A 46 3.16 -1.44 -4.55
N ALA A 47 3.55 -0.60 -5.52
CA ALA A 47 2.81 -0.43 -6.76
C ALA A 47 2.74 -1.72 -7.57
N LEU A 48 3.86 -2.45 -7.69
CA LEU A 48 3.91 -3.75 -8.34
C LEU A 48 2.98 -4.77 -7.67
N ILE A 49 2.95 -4.80 -6.34
CA ILE A 49 2.03 -5.67 -5.57
C ILE A 49 0.58 -5.34 -5.91
N VAL A 50 0.23 -4.06 -5.92
CA VAL A 50 -1.13 -3.61 -6.19
C VAL A 50 -1.54 -3.87 -7.64
N GLU A 51 -0.63 -3.64 -8.57
CA GLU A 51 -0.81 -3.92 -10.00
C GLU A 51 -0.97 -5.42 -10.25
N ASP A 52 -0.19 -6.29 -9.60
CA ASP A 52 -0.32 -7.74 -9.69
C ASP A 52 -1.64 -8.25 -9.08
N LEU A 53 -2.04 -7.69 -7.92
CA LEU A 53 -3.25 -8.13 -7.20
C LEU A 53 -4.56 -7.69 -7.88
N TYR A 54 -4.60 -6.46 -8.41
CA TYR A 54 -5.84 -5.84 -8.88
C TYR A 54 -5.81 -5.45 -10.36
N GLY A 55 -4.66 -5.53 -11.04
CA GLY A 55 -4.52 -5.09 -12.42
C GLY A 55 -4.58 -3.58 -12.61
N VAL A 56 -4.35 -2.79 -11.54
CA VAL A 56 -4.38 -1.32 -11.60
C VAL A 56 -2.97 -0.75 -11.65
N HIS A 57 -2.75 0.21 -12.55
CA HIS A 57 -1.48 0.92 -12.64
C HIS A 57 -1.50 2.17 -11.76
N ILE A 58 -0.45 2.34 -10.94
CA ILE A 58 -0.24 3.52 -10.10
C ILE A 58 1.06 4.18 -10.54
N ASP A 59 1.00 5.47 -10.88
CA ASP A 59 2.16 6.25 -11.29
C ASP A 59 3.09 6.55 -10.10
N ASP A 60 4.41 6.55 -10.33
CA ASP A 60 5.42 6.91 -9.33
C ASP A 60 5.20 8.31 -8.73
N ALA A 61 4.62 9.24 -9.50
CA ALA A 61 4.28 10.58 -9.01
C ALA A 61 3.15 10.57 -7.96
N GLU A 62 2.26 9.58 -8.02
CA GLU A 62 1.25 9.32 -7.00
C GLU A 62 1.82 8.52 -5.84
N LEU A 63 2.99 7.90 -6.01
CA LEU A 63 3.66 7.11 -4.99
C LEU A 63 4.54 7.98 -4.08
N SER A 64 3.92 8.84 -3.27
CA SER A 64 4.62 9.65 -2.28
C SER A 64 3.82 9.77 -0.98
N ALA A 65 4.52 9.99 0.15
CA ALA A 65 3.92 10.31 1.45
C ALA A 65 2.94 11.49 1.38
N ASP A 66 3.19 12.44 0.47
CA ASP A 66 2.31 13.59 0.26
C ASP A 66 0.97 13.21 -0.39
N VAL A 67 0.94 12.12 -1.17
CA VAL A 67 -0.24 11.68 -1.93
C VAL A 67 -0.98 10.56 -1.19
N PHE A 68 -0.24 9.56 -0.72
CA PHE A 68 -0.77 8.49 0.11
C PHE A 68 0.24 8.18 1.22
N ASP A 69 -0.21 8.30 2.46
CA ASP A 69 0.60 7.94 3.64
C ASP A 69 0.03 6.72 4.35
N THR A 70 -1.20 6.32 4.03
CA THR A 70 -1.92 5.26 4.74
C THR A 70 -2.46 4.21 3.78
N LEU A 71 -2.67 2.99 4.29
CA LEU A 71 -3.33 1.93 3.52
C LEU A 71 -4.74 2.32 3.08
N ASN A 72 -5.44 3.13 3.87
CA ASN A 72 -6.76 3.63 3.51
C ASN A 72 -6.73 4.48 2.24
N GLN A 73 -5.78 5.42 2.14
CA GLN A 73 -5.61 6.25 0.94
C GLN A 73 -5.22 5.40 -0.27
N LEU A 74 -4.31 4.43 -0.08
CA LEU A 74 -3.96 3.49 -1.13
C LEU A 74 -5.19 2.73 -1.62
N ALA A 75 -5.99 2.17 -0.71
CA ALA A 75 -7.19 1.42 -1.08
C ALA A 75 -8.21 2.30 -1.82
N ASP A 76 -8.34 3.58 -1.48
CA ASP A 76 -9.15 4.53 -2.26
C ASP A 76 -8.60 4.74 -3.68
N LEU A 77 -7.28 4.82 -3.84
CA LEU A 77 -6.65 4.94 -5.18
C LEU A 77 -6.93 3.70 -6.02
N VAL A 78 -6.74 2.52 -5.45
CA VAL A 78 -7.05 1.24 -6.12
C VAL A 78 -8.52 1.17 -6.51
N LEU A 79 -9.43 1.51 -5.59
CA LEU A 79 -10.88 1.51 -5.86
C LEU A 79 -11.31 2.50 -6.93
N LYS A 80 -10.59 3.61 -7.11
CA LYS A 80 -10.87 4.58 -8.18
C LYS A 80 -10.42 4.09 -9.56
N ARG A 81 -9.52 3.10 -9.61
CA ARG A 81 -8.92 2.57 -10.84
C ARG A 81 -9.47 1.20 -11.22
N LEU A 82 -10.07 0.48 -10.26
CA LEU A 82 -10.89 -0.72 -10.47
C LEU A 82 -12.20 -0.40 -11.22
#